data_AF-A0A7R9ACF8-F1
#
_entry.id   AF-A0A7R9ACF8-F1
#
_cell.length_a   1.000
_cell.length_b   1.000
_cell.length_c   1.000
_cell.angle_alpha   90.00
_cell.angle_beta   90.00
_cell.angle_gamma   90.00
#
_symmetry.space_group_name_H-M   'P 1'
#
loop_
_entity.id
_entity.type
_entity.pdbx_description
1 polymer ?
#
loop_
_entity_poly.entity_id
_entity_poly.type
_entity_poly.pdbx_seq_one_letter_code
_entity_poly.pdbx_strand_id
1 'polypeptide(L)'
;MVITKEHWLPSEEELTVEEVKIGTPALRAGSFQYGKYCEDVNNEFMLCRLEEKDPRKCLGQGKEVTACALKFFRLVKKHCQEEFHQYANCIDKSSVDLNPR
;
A
#
# COMPACT_ATOMS: atom_id res chain seq x y z
N MET A 1 -24.87 -2.50 -11.69
CA MET A 1 -24.05 -2.90 -12.86
C MET A 1 -24.05 -4.41 -12.92
N VAL A 2 -24.45 -5.00 -14.05
CA VAL A 2 -24.41 -6.45 -14.26
C VAL A 2 -23.18 -6.74 -15.12
N ILE A 3 -22.25 -7.55 -14.61
CA ILE A 3 -21.07 -7.96 -15.37
C ILE A 3 -21.51 -8.99 -16.41
N THR A 4 -21.41 -8.63 -17.68
CA THR A 4 -21.70 -9.52 -18.82
C THR A 4 -20.45 -10.29 -19.24
N LYS A 5 -20.61 -11.40 -19.97
CA LYS A 5 -19.49 -12.23 -20.48
C LYS A 5 -18.52 -11.47 -21.41
N GLU A 6 -18.91 -10.31 -21.92
CA GLU A 6 -18.06 -9.47 -22.78
C GLU A 6 -17.09 -8.59 -21.98
N HIS A 7 -17.27 -8.51 -20.66
CA HIS A 7 -16.40 -7.72 -19.80
C HIS A 7 -15.14 -8.51 -19.45
N TRP A 8 -14.03 -8.14 -20.06
CA TRP A 8 -12.72 -8.76 -19.82
C TRP A 8 -12.28 -8.58 -18.36
N LEU A 9 -12.09 -9.67 -17.64
CA LEU A 9 -11.56 -9.70 -16.28
C LEU A 9 -10.17 -10.34 -16.30
N PRO A 10 -9.19 -9.77 -15.57
CA PRO A 10 -7.88 -10.39 -15.43
C PRO A 10 -8.00 -11.75 -14.74
N SER A 11 -7.04 -12.62 -15.04
CA SER A 11 -6.95 -13.98 -14.49
C SER A 11 -6.49 -13.98 -13.03
N GLU A 12 -6.82 -15.01 -12.25
CA GLU A 12 -6.43 -15.09 -10.82
C GLU A 12 -4.91 -15.08 -10.64
N GLU A 13 -4.17 -15.66 -11.58
CA GLU A 13 -2.71 -15.67 -11.61
C GLU A 13 -2.14 -14.25 -11.76
N GLU A 14 -2.80 -13.38 -12.53
CA GLU A 14 -2.38 -11.99 -12.70
C GLU A 14 -2.63 -11.15 -11.44
N LEU A 15 -3.64 -11.51 -10.65
CA LEU A 15 -3.95 -10.83 -9.38
C LEU A 15 -3.10 -11.30 -8.20
N THR A 16 -2.48 -12.48 -8.31
CA THR A 16 -1.73 -13.07 -7.20
C THR A 16 -0.40 -12.35 -6.97
N VAL A 17 -0.28 -11.65 -5.84
CA VAL A 17 0.90 -10.87 -5.43
C VAL A 17 1.19 -11.13 -3.94
N GLU A 18 2.45 -10.99 -3.51
CA GLU A 18 2.79 -11.05 -2.09
C GLU A 18 2.10 -9.90 -1.32
N GLU A 19 1.23 -10.24 -0.37
CA GLU A 19 0.53 -9.24 0.43
C GLU A 19 1.41 -8.61 1.52
N VAL A 20 1.20 -7.32 1.77
CA VAL A 20 1.84 -6.60 2.88
C VAL A 20 1.09 -6.90 4.18
N LYS A 21 1.48 -7.97 4.86
CA LYS A 21 0.84 -8.46 6.09
C LYS A 21 1.22 -7.64 7.33
N ILE A 22 0.70 -6.41 7.42
CA ILE A 22 0.91 -5.51 8.57
C ILE A 22 -0.41 -4.89 9.01
N GLY A 23 -0.53 -4.63 10.31
CA GLY A 23 -1.71 -3.96 10.87
C GLY A 23 -1.79 -2.48 10.50
N THR A 24 -3.00 -1.92 10.54
CA THR A 24 -3.27 -0.48 10.39
C THR A 24 -2.37 0.42 11.23
N PRO A 25 -2.10 0.16 12.52
CA PRO A 25 -1.22 1.03 13.33
C PRO A 25 0.21 1.08 12.79
N ALA A 26 0.76 -0.05 12.31
CA ALA A 26 2.09 -0.10 11.71
C ALA A 26 2.14 0.65 10.37
N LEU A 27 1.11 0.51 9.53
CA LEU A 27 1.00 1.27 8.28
C LEU A 27 0.99 2.78 8.53
N ARG A 28 0.25 3.22 9.55
CA ARG A 28 0.19 4.64 9.93
C ARG A 28 1.49 5.13 10.56
N ALA A 29 2.12 4.32 11.40
CA ALA A 29 3.42 4.62 12.00
C ALA A 29 4.48 4.90 10.93
N GLY A 30 4.48 4.12 9.85
CA GLY A 30 5.43 4.27 8.75
C GLY A 30 4.98 5.17 7.60
N SER A 31 3.80 5.80 7.67
CA SER A 31 3.16 6.42 6.48
C SER A 31 3.97 7.58 5.90
N PHE A 32 4.52 8.44 6.75
CA PHE A 32 5.29 9.61 6.31
C PHE A 32 6.60 9.19 5.63
N GLN A 33 7.32 8.23 6.21
CA GLN A 33 8.58 7.74 5.66
C GLN A 33 8.34 6.88 4.42
N TYR A 34 7.30 6.05 4.43
CA TYR A 34 6.86 5.26 3.28
C TYR A 34 6.50 6.19 2.11
N GLY A 35 5.72 7.24 2.37
CA GLY A 35 5.31 8.22 1.37
C GLY A 35 6.49 8.85 0.67
N LYS A 36 7.56 9.19 1.41
CA LYS A 36 8.78 9.74 0.80
C LYS A 36 9.62 8.70 0.08
N TYR A 37 9.72 7.48 0.61
CA TYR A 37 10.55 6.42 0.05
C TYR A 37 9.97 5.83 -1.25
N CYS A 38 8.64 5.67 -1.32
CA CYS A 38 7.93 5.11 -2.47
C CYS A 38 7.18 6.17 -3.28
N GLU A 39 7.59 7.44 -3.21
CA GLU A 39 6.87 8.58 -3.80
C GLU A 39 6.61 8.39 -5.30
N ASP A 40 7.65 8.09 -6.07
CA ASP A 40 7.57 7.99 -7.54
C ASP A 40 6.59 6.90 -7.98
N VAL A 41 6.74 5.70 -7.42
CA VAL A 41 5.90 4.52 -7.77
C VAL A 41 4.44 4.74 -7.35
N ASN A 42 4.21 5.36 -6.18
CA ASN A 42 2.86 5.68 -5.73
C ASN A 42 2.22 6.74 -6.64
N ASN A 43 2.97 7.75 -7.05
CA ASN A 43 2.47 8.82 -7.91
C ASN A 43 2.09 8.29 -9.29
N GLU A 44 2.89 7.39 -9.88
CA GLU A 44 2.57 6.75 -11.16
C GLU A 44 1.28 5.91 -11.09
N PHE A 45 1.11 5.12 -10.02
CA PHE A 45 -0.13 4.37 -9.81
C PHE A 45 -1.34 5.30 -9.64
N MET A 46 -1.20 6.38 -8.87
CA MET A 46 -2.27 7.36 -8.68
C MET A 46 -2.61 8.09 -9.98
N LEU A 47 -1.61 8.45 -10.80
CA LEU A 47 -1.82 9.06 -12.11
C LEU A 47 -2.58 8.12 -13.05
N CYS A 48 -2.11 6.87 -13.19
CA CYS A 48 -2.79 5.86 -13.99
C CYS A 48 -4.26 5.70 -13.60
N ARG A 49 -4.52 5.63 -12.29
CA ARG A 49 -5.88 5.48 -11.76
C ARG A 49 -6.77 6.68 -12.08
N LEU A 50 -6.23 7.90 -12.05
CA LEU A 50 -6.95 9.12 -12.36
C LEU A 50 -7.28 9.26 -13.85
N GLU A 51 -6.34 8.87 -14.72
CA GLU A 51 -6.48 8.97 -16.17
C GLU A 51 -7.40 7.88 -16.74
N GLU A 52 -7.09 6.61 -16.46
CA GLU A 52 -7.76 5.47 -17.07
C GLU A 52 -9.14 5.17 -16.45
N LYS A 53 -9.34 5.52 -15.18
CA LYS A 53 -10.55 5.24 -14.37
C LYS A 53 -10.98 3.76 -14.32
N ASP A 54 -10.16 2.87 -14.86
CA ASP A 54 -10.34 1.42 -14.84
C ASP A 54 -9.18 0.77 -14.05
N PRO A 55 -9.45 0.12 -12.89
CA PRO A 55 -8.40 -0.46 -12.05
C PRO A 55 -7.64 -1.60 -12.74
N ARG A 56 -8.23 -2.27 -13.74
CA ARG A 56 -7.58 -3.43 -14.40
C ARG A 56 -6.37 -3.04 -15.22
N LYS A 57 -6.37 -1.83 -15.79
CA LYS A 57 -5.25 -1.31 -16.59
C LYS A 57 -4.05 -0.90 -15.73
N CYS A 58 -4.30 -0.54 -14.47
CA CYS A 58 -3.27 -0.07 -13.54
C CYS A 58 -2.72 -1.16 -12.61
N LEU A 59 -2.99 -2.44 -12.90
CA LEU A 59 -2.52 -3.56 -12.08
C LEU A 59 -0.99 -3.68 -12.07
N GLY A 60 -0.33 -3.34 -13.18
CA GLY A 60 1.14 -3.36 -13.27
C GLY A 60 1.79 -2.44 -12.25
N GLN A 61 1.39 -1.16 -12.24
CA GLN A 61 1.86 -0.15 -11.29
C GLN A 61 1.45 -0.53 -9.86
N GLY A 62 0.27 -1.12 -9.67
CA GLY A 62 -0.16 -1.64 -8.36
C GLY A 62 0.81 -2.68 -7.78
N LYS A 63 1.32 -3.60 -8.61
CA LYS A 63 2.34 -4.59 -8.20
C LYS A 63 3.62 -3.93 -7.74
N GLU A 64 4.04 -2.87 -8.42
CA GLU A 64 5.25 -2.11 -8.08
C GLU A 64 5.09 -1.38 -6.75
N VAL A 65 3.92 -0.78 -6.48
CA VAL A 65 3.58 -0.19 -5.18
C VAL A 65 3.71 -1.22 -4.06
N THR A 66 3.11 -2.40 -4.24
CA THR A 66 3.20 -3.50 -3.25
C THR A 66 4.64 -3.96 -3.04
N ALA A 67 5.42 -4.09 -4.11
CA ALA A 67 6.83 -4.46 -4.03
C ALA A 67 7.66 -3.38 -3.30
N CYS A 68 7.39 -2.09 -3.52
CA CYS A 68 8.06 -1.00 -2.83
C CYS A 68 7.74 -1.00 -1.33
N ALA A 69 6.47 -1.19 -0.96
CA ALA A 69 6.03 -1.31 0.43
C ALA A 69 6.73 -2.46 1.15
N LEU A 70 6.82 -3.65 0.54
CA LEU A 70 7.52 -4.79 1.11
C LEU A 70 9.01 -4.50 1.34
N LYS A 71 9.68 -3.87 0.37
CA LYS A 71 11.09 -3.45 0.53
C LYS A 71 11.26 -2.48 1.69
N PHE A 72 10.40 -1.47 1.79
CA PHE A 72 10.43 -0.48 2.87
C PHE A 72 10.25 -1.14 4.25
N PHE A 73 9.20 -1.93 4.45
CA PHE A 73 8.96 -2.56 5.76
C PHE A 73 10.00 -3.62 6.12
N ARG A 74 10.62 -4.31 5.14
CA ARG A 74 11.78 -5.18 5.38
C ARG A 74 12.99 -4.39 5.87
N LEU A 75 13.23 -3.19 5.35
CA LEU A 75 14.30 -2.30 5.81
C LEU A 75 14.03 -1.77 7.22
N VAL A 76 12.81 -1.29 7.50
CA VAL A 76 12.41 -0.83 8.83
C VAL A 76 12.58 -1.93 9.87
N LYS A 77 12.14 -3.14 9.55
CA LYS A 77 12.32 -4.32 10.42
C LYS A 77 13.80 -4.66 10.65
N LYS A 78 14.68 -4.43 9.68
CA LYS A 78 16.11 -4.73 9.82
C LYS A 78 16.85 -3.71 10.69
N HIS A 79 16.48 -2.44 10.59
CA HIS A 79 17.26 -1.34 11.18
C HIS A 79 16.64 -0.73 12.44
N CYS A 80 15.31 -0.62 12.51
CA CYS A 80 14.62 0.21 13.52
C CYS A 80 13.46 -0.54 14.19
N GLN A 81 13.55 -1.86 14.34
CA GLN A 81 12.43 -2.70 14.75
C GLN A 81 11.83 -2.29 16.11
N GLU A 82 12.67 -2.10 17.13
CA GLU A 82 12.22 -1.87 18.51
C GLU A 82 11.47 -0.54 18.65
N GLU A 83 12.09 0.55 18.22
CA GLU A 83 11.49 1.90 18.22
C GLU A 83 10.20 1.95 17.38
N PHE A 84 10.21 1.29 16.22
CA PHE A 84 9.03 1.24 15.36
C PHE A 84 7.87 0.50 16.01
N HIS A 85 8.14 -0.61 16.70
CA HIS A 85 7.12 -1.35 17.45
C HIS A 85 6.57 -0.52 18.61
N GLN A 86 7.43 0.20 19.34
CA GLN A 86 6.98 1.10 20.41
C GLN A 86 6.06 2.20 19.88
N TYR A 87 6.43 2.82 18.76
CA TYR A 87 5.62 3.86 18.13
C TYR A 87 4.29 3.31 17.60
N ALA A 88 4.31 2.17 16.89
CA ALA A 88 3.10 1.53 16.38
C ALA A 88 2.15 1.13 17.52
N ASN A 89 2.67 0.61 18.64
CA ASN A 89 1.88 0.29 19.83
C ASN A 89 1.25 1.53 20.47
N CYS A 90 1.93 2.68 20.42
CA CYS A 90 1.38 3.95 20.89
C CYS A 90 0.19 4.38 20.02
N ILE A 91 0.33 4.28 18.69
CA ILE A 91 -0.76 4.58 17.75
C ILE A 91 -1.95 3.65 17.96
N ASP A 92 -1.70 2.34 18.12
CA ASP A 92 -2.76 1.35 18.35
C ASP A 92 -3.58 1.61 19.62
N LYS A 93 -2.91 2.06 20.69
CA LYS A 93 -3.55 2.40 21.97
C LYS A 93 -4.15 3.81 22.00
N SER A 94 -3.84 4.67 21.03
CA SER A 94 -4.36 6.03 20.99
C SER A 94 -5.83 6.05 20.55
N SER A 95 -6.64 6.94 21.15
CA SER A 95 -8.03 7.14 20.76
C SER A 95 -8.12 7.64 19.32
N VAL A 96 -9.21 7.28 18.63
CA VAL A 96 -9.48 7.41 17.18
C VAL A 96 -9.60 8.87 16.69
N ASP A 97 -8.81 9.81 17.18
CA ASP A 97 -8.67 11.14 16.55
C ASP A 97 -7.63 11.04 15.44
N LEU A 98 -8.09 10.44 14.36
CA LEU A 98 -7.32 10.08 13.16
C LEU A 98 -7.41 11.13 12.06
N ASN A 99 -7.56 12.39 12.44
CA ASN A 99 -7.56 13.48 11.48
C ASN A 99 -6.11 13.83 11.09
N PRO A 100 -5.70 13.65 9.82
CA PRO A 100 -4.51 14.31 9.31
C PRO A 100 -4.81 15.80 9.29
N ARG A 101 -4.16 16.57 10.16
CA ARG A 101 -4.13 18.04 10.05
C ARG A 101 -3.31 18.46 8.85
#